data_AF-A0A0F9C8D9-F1
#
_entry.id   AF-A0A0F9C8D9-F1
#
_cell.length_a   1.000
_cell.length_b   1.000
_cell.length_c   1.000
_cell.angle_alpha   90.00
_cell.angle_beta   90.00
_cell.angle_gamma   90.00
#
_symmetry.space_group_name_H-M   'P 1'
#
loop_
_entity.id
_entity.type
_entity.pdbx_description
1 polymer ?
#
loop_
_entity_poly.entity_id
_entity_poly.type
_entity_poly.pdbx_seq_one_letter_code
_entity_poly.pdbx_strand_id
1 'polypeptide(L)'
;MTTDDNKNEETVISNESVLVIIQEMLGDLVFDTWAENTQVWGEKVAMHRRYMDGKHRLELDTNMANMLRITKEEDERFSFNYSRLVVTKKADRLNVTSIQAMPSLGNRTETAITAAQEWTDEVLAENEFNAIQGKIYNATMRDGVTFVVIDPAPLQMKEDFAGMEHEPAYDGFSGVIPVYDYNKRNRLTAAVKVWATPKDDGFRVNLYYPD
;
A
#
# COMPACT_ATOMS: atom_id res chain seq x y z
N MET A 1 -30.76 -38.16 -23.61
CA MET A 1 -29.41 -37.87 -24.14
C MET A 1 -29.44 -36.44 -24.64
N THR A 2 -29.23 -35.48 -23.74
CA THR A 2 -28.98 -34.05 -24.00
C THR A 2 -28.58 -33.44 -22.66
N THR A 3 -27.29 -33.49 -22.36
CA THR A 3 -26.66 -32.66 -21.33
C THR A 3 -26.37 -31.32 -21.98
N ASP A 4 -27.08 -30.27 -21.56
CA ASP A 4 -26.77 -28.89 -21.91
C ASP A 4 -25.53 -28.46 -21.10
N ASP A 5 -24.40 -28.40 -21.80
CA ASP A 5 -23.16 -27.80 -21.31
C ASP A 5 -23.33 -26.27 -21.30
N ASN A 6 -23.78 -25.73 -20.16
CA ASN A 6 -23.63 -24.31 -19.85
C ASN A 6 -22.14 -24.01 -19.66
N LYS A 7 -21.49 -23.52 -20.73
CA LYS A 7 -20.19 -22.85 -20.64
C LYS A 7 -20.39 -21.52 -19.95
N ASN A 8 -20.11 -21.47 -18.65
CA ASN A 8 -19.84 -20.20 -17.97
C ASN A 8 -18.53 -19.66 -18.55
N GLU A 9 -18.61 -18.66 -19.42
CA GLU A 9 -17.45 -17.86 -19.81
C GLU A 9 -17.07 -16.96 -18.63
N GLU A 10 -16.23 -17.49 -17.73
CA GLU A 10 -15.54 -16.68 -16.73
C GLU A 10 -14.62 -15.69 -17.46
N THR A 11 -15.06 -14.43 -17.53
CA THR A 11 -14.26 -13.36 -18.11
C THR A 11 -13.26 -12.91 -17.04
N VAL A 12 -12.06 -13.50 -17.05
CA VAL A 12 -10.96 -13.08 -16.18
C VAL A 12 -10.57 -11.66 -16.57
N ILE A 13 -10.88 -10.69 -15.71
CA ILE A 13 -10.54 -9.28 -15.91
C ILE A 13 -9.04 -9.13 -15.62
N SER A 14 -8.24 -8.80 -16.64
CA SER A 14 -6.79 -8.57 -16.46
C SER A 14 -6.54 -7.30 -15.65
N ASN A 15 -5.42 -7.22 -14.92
CA ASN A 15 -5.09 -6.04 -14.10
C ASN A 15 -5.04 -4.74 -14.92
N GLU A 16 -4.58 -4.82 -16.17
CA GLU A 16 -4.58 -3.69 -17.11
C GLU A 16 -6.01 -3.19 -17.35
N SER A 17 -6.98 -4.09 -17.51
CA SER A 17 -8.37 -3.71 -17.71
C SER A 17 -9.01 -3.06 -16.49
N VAL A 18 -8.57 -3.41 -15.26
CA VAL A 18 -9.05 -2.74 -14.03
C VAL A 18 -8.61 -1.29 -13.99
N LEU A 19 -7.36 -1.00 -14.33
CA LEU A 19 -6.84 0.36 -14.34
C LEU A 19 -7.53 1.23 -15.41
N VAL A 20 -7.88 0.65 -16.56
CA VAL A 20 -8.67 1.33 -17.58
C VAL A 20 -10.07 1.68 -17.06
N ILE A 21 -10.75 0.74 -16.38
CA ILE A 21 -12.07 1.01 -15.76
C ILE A 21 -11.95 2.13 -14.72
N ILE A 22 -10.91 2.10 -13.88
CA ILE A 22 -10.67 3.17 -12.89
C ILE A 22 -10.43 4.52 -13.58
N GLN A 23 -9.68 4.53 -14.68
CA GLN A 23 -9.44 5.74 -15.46
C GLN A 23 -10.75 6.32 -16.00
N GLU A 24 -11.63 5.49 -16.54
CA GLU A 24 -12.96 5.91 -16.99
C GLU A 24 -13.81 6.48 -15.83
N MET A 25 -13.76 5.88 -14.64
CA MET A 25 -14.46 6.39 -13.46
C MET A 25 -13.92 7.73 -12.97
N LEU A 26 -12.61 7.95 -13.09
CA LEU A 26 -11.97 9.20 -12.70
C LEU A 26 -12.18 10.31 -13.74
N GLY A 27 -12.44 9.96 -15.00
CA GLY A 27 -12.73 10.91 -16.08
C GLY A 27 -11.64 11.97 -16.22
N ASP A 28 -12.04 13.24 -16.27
CA ASP A 28 -11.13 14.39 -16.46
C ASP A 28 -10.12 14.62 -15.32
N LEU A 29 -10.20 13.85 -14.23
CA LEU A 29 -9.23 13.92 -13.13
C LEU A 29 -7.88 13.32 -13.51
N VAL A 30 -7.84 12.47 -14.53
CA VAL A 30 -6.65 11.74 -14.98
C VAL A 30 -6.46 11.89 -16.48
N PHE A 31 -5.23 11.70 -16.94
CA PHE A 31 -4.88 11.80 -18.37
C PHE A 31 -4.97 10.42 -19.05
N ASP A 32 -5.03 10.41 -20.39
CA ASP A 32 -5.29 9.20 -21.18
C ASP A 32 -4.28 8.05 -20.96
N THR A 33 -3.03 8.37 -20.59
CA THR A 33 -1.96 7.40 -20.29
C THR A 33 -1.86 7.06 -18.81
N TRP A 34 -2.84 7.42 -17.99
CA TRP A 34 -2.78 7.24 -16.53
C TRP A 34 -2.75 5.76 -16.13
N ALA A 35 -3.56 4.92 -16.77
CA ALA A 35 -3.57 3.49 -16.50
C ALA A 35 -2.20 2.86 -16.79
N GLU A 36 -1.58 3.19 -17.92
CA GLU A 36 -0.24 2.70 -18.30
C GLU A 36 0.82 3.15 -17.29
N ASN A 37 0.85 4.43 -16.93
CA ASN A 37 1.82 4.96 -15.97
C ASN A 37 1.63 4.34 -14.57
N THR A 38 0.38 4.13 -14.16
CA THR A 38 0.04 3.49 -12.88
C THR A 38 0.45 2.02 -12.87
N GLN A 39 0.26 1.31 -13.98
CA GLN A 39 0.71 -0.07 -14.14
C GLN A 39 2.23 -0.17 -14.02
N VAL A 40 2.98 0.66 -14.75
CA VAL A 40 4.45 0.71 -14.67
C VAL A 40 4.93 1.04 -13.26
N TRP A 41 4.24 1.94 -12.54
CA TRP A 41 4.55 2.23 -11.15
C TRP A 41 4.30 1.03 -10.24
N GLY A 42 3.14 0.36 -10.37
CA GLY A 42 2.80 -0.85 -9.64
C GLY A 42 3.84 -1.96 -9.85
N GLU A 43 4.25 -2.19 -11.08
CA GLU A 43 5.28 -3.18 -11.41
C GLU A 43 6.64 -2.89 -10.75
N LYS A 44 7.01 -1.60 -10.63
CA LYS A 44 8.22 -1.18 -9.90
C LYS A 44 8.08 -1.48 -8.41
N VAL A 45 6.93 -1.18 -7.81
CA VAL A 45 6.65 -1.52 -6.40
C VAL A 45 6.74 -3.04 -6.18
N ALA A 46 6.07 -3.85 -7.01
CA ALA A 46 6.18 -5.31 -6.95
C ALA A 46 7.61 -5.81 -7.17
N MET A 47 8.37 -5.17 -8.07
CA MET A 47 9.78 -5.50 -8.27
C MET A 47 10.60 -5.24 -7.01
N HIS A 48 10.43 -4.10 -6.32
CA HIS A 48 11.13 -3.80 -5.08
C HIS A 48 10.75 -4.75 -3.94
N ARG A 49 9.46 -5.12 -3.84
CA ARG A 49 8.99 -6.15 -2.90
C ARG A 49 9.66 -7.50 -3.15
N ARG A 50 9.61 -7.99 -4.39
CA ARG A 50 10.29 -9.23 -4.82
C ARG A 50 11.78 -9.19 -4.52
N TYR A 51 12.44 -8.06 -4.78
CA TYR A 51 13.86 -7.89 -4.49
C TYR A 51 14.15 -7.98 -2.98
N MET A 52 13.29 -7.39 -2.14
CA MET A 52 13.40 -7.51 -0.69
C MET A 52 13.19 -8.95 -0.19
N ASP A 53 12.34 -9.71 -0.87
CA ASP A 53 12.10 -11.14 -0.60
C ASP A 53 13.21 -12.06 -1.13
N GLY A 54 14.22 -11.50 -1.83
CA GLY A 54 15.35 -12.26 -2.38
C GLY A 54 15.11 -12.78 -3.79
N LYS A 55 14.00 -12.40 -4.43
CA LYS A 55 13.72 -12.72 -5.83
C LYS A 55 14.36 -11.66 -6.73
N HIS A 56 15.58 -11.95 -7.20
CA HIS A 56 16.34 -11.06 -8.06
C HIS A 56 16.21 -11.44 -9.54
N ARG A 57 16.16 -10.43 -10.41
CA ARG A 57 16.26 -10.59 -11.87
C ARG A 57 17.70 -10.89 -12.27
N LEU A 58 18.16 -12.10 -11.97
CA LEU A 58 19.45 -12.61 -12.42
C LEU A 58 19.32 -13.13 -13.85
N GLU A 59 19.75 -12.36 -14.83
CA GLU A 59 19.82 -12.82 -16.21
C GLU A 59 21.05 -13.71 -16.39
N LEU A 60 20.90 -15.00 -16.08
CA LEU A 60 21.94 -16.00 -16.35
C LEU A 60 21.74 -16.58 -17.75
N ASP A 61 22.77 -16.52 -18.59
CA ASP A 61 22.82 -17.32 -19.80
C ASP A 61 22.75 -18.82 -19.43
N THR A 62 22.23 -19.65 -20.34
CA THR A 62 22.12 -21.10 -20.17
C THR A 62 23.46 -21.72 -19.80
N ASN A 63 24.56 -21.24 -20.39
CA ASN A 63 25.90 -21.75 -20.06
C ASN A 63 26.34 -21.39 -18.63
N MET A 64 26.01 -20.18 -18.16
CA MET A 64 26.33 -19.73 -16.80
C MET A 64 25.49 -20.48 -15.76
N ALA A 65 24.20 -20.68 -16.02
CA ALA A 65 23.30 -21.47 -15.19
C ALA A 65 23.80 -22.93 -15.08
N ASN A 66 24.22 -23.53 -16.20
CA ASN A 66 24.79 -24.88 -16.23
C ASN A 66 26.13 -24.97 -15.48
N MET A 67 27.01 -23.98 -15.62
CA MET A 67 28.29 -23.92 -14.89
C MET A 67 28.10 -23.82 -13.38
N LEU A 68 27.10 -23.04 -12.94
CA LEU A 68 26.77 -22.87 -11.53
C LEU A 68 25.85 -23.96 -10.97
N ARG A 69 25.37 -24.88 -11.84
CA ARG A 69 24.37 -25.92 -11.51
C ARG A 69 23.09 -25.35 -10.89
N ILE A 70 22.66 -24.18 -11.38
CA ILE A 70 21.43 -23.50 -10.97
C ILE A 70 20.39 -23.77 -12.06
N THR A 71 19.19 -24.22 -11.69
CA THR A 71 18.10 -24.27 -12.67
C THR A 71 17.60 -22.86 -12.95
N LYS A 72 17.07 -22.62 -14.16
CA LYS A 72 16.59 -21.28 -14.53
C LYS A 72 15.32 -20.86 -13.79
N GLU A 73 14.72 -21.74 -12.99
CA GLU A 73 13.53 -21.45 -12.19
C GLU A 73 13.83 -20.36 -11.15
N GLU A 74 12.84 -19.50 -10.87
CA GLU A 74 13.05 -18.29 -10.06
C GLU A 74 13.46 -18.59 -8.62
N ASP A 75 13.02 -19.73 -8.07
CA ASP A 75 13.16 -20.05 -6.65
C ASP A 75 14.48 -20.78 -6.30
N GLU A 76 15.27 -21.22 -7.28
CA GLU A 76 16.55 -21.94 -7.06
C GLU A 76 17.81 -21.05 -7.23
N ARG A 77 17.63 -19.76 -7.51
CA ARG A 77 18.75 -18.84 -7.71
C ARG A 77 19.30 -18.40 -6.36
N PHE A 78 20.42 -19.00 -5.95
CA PHE A 78 21.10 -18.62 -4.72
C PHE A 78 21.60 -17.17 -4.79
N SER A 79 20.98 -16.29 -4.00
CA SER A 79 21.39 -14.88 -3.85
C SER A 79 21.60 -14.56 -2.36
N PHE A 80 22.76 -13.98 -2.02
CA PHE A 80 22.97 -13.38 -0.72
C PHE A 80 22.25 -12.02 -0.66
N ASN A 81 21.00 -12.03 -0.20
CA ASN A 81 20.20 -10.82 -0.11
C ASN A 81 20.30 -10.16 1.28
N TYR A 82 21.02 -9.05 1.38
CA TYR A 82 21.06 -8.22 2.59
C TYR A 82 20.02 -7.08 2.60
N SER A 83 19.24 -6.91 1.53
CA SER A 83 18.34 -5.76 1.39
C SER A 83 17.31 -5.70 2.51
N ARG A 84 16.68 -6.83 2.86
CA ARG A 84 15.75 -6.91 3.99
C ARG A 84 16.38 -6.45 5.29
N LEU A 85 17.59 -6.92 5.60
CA LEU A 85 18.32 -6.52 6.81
C LEU A 85 18.57 -5.01 6.82
N VAL A 86 19.05 -4.44 5.72
CA VAL A 86 19.33 -3.01 5.61
C VAL A 86 18.06 -2.18 5.75
N VAL A 87 16.97 -2.58 5.09
CA VAL A 87 15.68 -1.89 5.16
C VAL A 87 15.13 -1.91 6.58
N THR A 88 15.07 -3.09 7.21
CA THR A 88 14.59 -3.22 8.60
C THR A 88 15.46 -2.40 9.55
N LYS A 89 16.80 -2.49 9.44
CA LYS A 89 17.70 -1.71 10.30
C LYS A 89 17.66 -0.21 10.06
N LYS A 90 17.22 0.25 8.88
CA LYS A 90 16.96 1.67 8.64
C LYS A 90 15.60 2.09 9.18
N ALA A 91 14.57 1.28 9.00
CA ALA A 91 13.23 1.53 9.54
C ALA A 91 13.26 1.63 11.07
N ASP A 92 13.99 0.73 11.74
CA ASP A 92 14.12 0.71 13.21
C ASP A 92 14.84 1.93 13.81
N ARG A 93 15.50 2.77 12.99
CA ARG A 93 16.25 3.94 13.51
C ARG A 93 15.34 5.08 13.94
N LEU A 94 14.16 5.18 13.33
CA LEU A 94 13.19 6.20 13.66
C LEU A 94 12.06 5.51 14.39
N ASN A 95 11.87 5.85 15.66
CA ASN A 95 10.77 5.35 16.46
C ASN A 95 10.19 6.53 17.23
N VAL A 96 8.89 6.76 17.06
CA VAL A 96 8.16 7.75 17.84
C VAL A 96 7.79 7.08 19.16
N THR A 97 8.37 7.59 20.25
CA THR A 97 8.16 7.04 21.59
C THR A 97 6.97 7.69 22.30
N SER A 98 6.71 8.96 22.02
CA SER A 98 5.58 9.71 22.58
C SER A 98 5.27 10.91 21.70
N ILE A 99 4.01 11.36 21.73
CA ILE A 99 3.57 12.62 21.15
C ILE A 99 3.09 13.48 22.32
N GLN A 100 3.70 14.65 22.48
CA GLN A 100 3.41 15.54 23.61
C GLN A 100 2.48 16.68 23.18
N ALA A 101 1.40 16.87 23.92
CA ALA A 101 0.53 18.02 23.76
C ALA A 101 1.29 19.29 24.20
N MET A 102 1.35 20.30 23.32
CA MET A 102 1.99 21.58 23.62
C MET A 102 0.95 22.70 23.76
N PRO A 103 1.19 23.69 24.64
CA PRO A 103 0.32 24.85 24.75
C PRO A 103 0.26 25.61 23.42
N SER A 104 -0.93 25.75 22.85
CA SER A 104 -1.16 26.60 21.68
C SER A 104 -1.36 28.06 22.10
N LEU A 105 -1.11 29.00 21.18
CA LEU A 105 -1.27 30.45 21.38
C LEU A 105 -2.66 30.86 21.89
N GLY A 106 -3.70 30.02 21.73
CA GLY A 106 -5.08 30.30 22.15
C GLY A 106 -5.58 29.56 23.40
N ASN A 107 -4.92 28.50 23.87
CA ASN A 107 -5.37 27.74 25.04
C ASN A 107 -4.17 27.25 25.87
N ARG A 108 -3.98 27.84 27.06
CA ARG A 108 -2.79 27.70 27.91
C ARG A 108 -3.07 27.11 29.29
N THR A 109 -4.31 26.72 29.57
CA THR A 109 -4.64 26.14 30.88
C THR A 109 -4.03 24.75 31.00
N GLU A 110 -3.40 24.46 32.14
CA GLU A 110 -2.81 23.16 32.45
C GLU A 110 -3.80 22.01 32.23
N THR A 111 -5.06 22.20 32.64
CA THR A 111 -6.14 21.22 32.44
C THR A 111 -6.38 20.85 30.97
N ALA A 112 -6.29 21.82 30.05
CA ALA A 112 -6.50 21.55 28.63
C ALA A 112 -5.33 20.78 28.00
N ILE A 113 -4.11 21.02 28.49
CA ILE A 113 -2.92 20.30 28.05
C ILE A 113 -2.97 18.85 28.55
N THR A 114 -3.34 18.65 29.82
CA THR A 114 -3.51 17.31 30.39
C THR A 114 -4.59 16.52 29.65
N ALA A 115 -5.76 17.11 29.40
CA ALA A 115 -6.83 16.45 28.65
C ALA A 115 -6.41 16.11 27.21
N ALA A 116 -5.67 16.99 26.53
CA ALA A 116 -5.16 16.72 25.19
C ALA A 116 -4.10 15.61 25.18
N GLN A 117 -3.27 15.54 26.22
CA GLN A 117 -2.29 14.47 26.38
C GLN A 117 -2.98 13.12 26.63
N GLU A 118 -3.94 13.07 27.55
CA GLU A 118 -4.73 11.87 27.85
C GLU A 118 -5.43 11.35 26.60
N TRP A 119 -6.12 12.23 25.86
CA TRP A 119 -6.75 11.85 24.59
C TRP A 119 -5.74 11.33 23.57
N THR A 120 -4.58 11.98 23.42
CA THR A 120 -3.54 11.55 22.49
C THR A 120 -3.00 10.16 22.87
N ASP A 121 -2.71 9.94 24.14
CA ASP A 121 -2.18 8.66 24.63
C ASP A 121 -3.20 7.53 24.44
N GLU A 122 -4.50 7.81 24.67
CA GLU A 122 -5.58 6.85 24.42
C GLU A 122 -5.73 6.51 22.93
N VAL A 123 -5.73 7.51 22.05
CA VAL A 123 -5.81 7.30 20.58
C VAL A 123 -4.63 6.45 20.10
N LEU A 124 -3.42 6.74 20.56
CA LEU A 124 -2.22 6.01 20.15
C LEU A 124 -2.21 4.57 20.69
N ALA A 125 -2.72 4.36 21.90
CA ALA A 125 -2.83 3.03 22.50
C ALA A 125 -3.87 2.18 21.78
N GLU A 126 -5.07 2.72 21.52
CA GLU A 126 -6.16 2.01 20.84
C GLU A 126 -5.78 1.60 19.42
N ASN A 127 -5.03 2.45 18.71
CA ASN A 127 -4.55 2.17 17.36
C ASN A 127 -3.30 1.27 17.30
N GLU A 128 -2.78 0.81 18.44
CA GLU A 128 -1.49 0.13 18.50
C GLU A 128 -0.41 0.87 17.68
N PHE A 129 -0.30 2.19 17.87
CA PHE A 129 0.47 3.07 16.99
C PHE A 129 1.90 2.58 16.75
N ASN A 130 2.50 1.92 17.74
CA ASN A 130 3.82 1.30 17.61
C ASN A 130 3.90 0.23 16.52
N ALA A 131 2.87 -0.61 16.37
CA ALA A 131 2.79 -1.59 15.30
C ALA A 131 2.58 -0.91 13.93
N ILE A 132 1.74 0.13 13.90
CA ILE A 132 1.46 0.89 12.66
C ILE A 132 2.73 1.60 12.16
N GLN A 133 3.45 2.32 13.01
CA GLN A 133 4.66 3.05 12.59
C GLN A 133 5.73 2.11 12.03
N GLY A 134 5.90 0.92 12.62
CA GLY A 134 6.83 -0.09 12.11
C GLY A 134 6.47 -0.53 10.70
N LYS A 135 5.18 -0.76 10.43
CA LYS A 135 4.68 -1.07 9.07
C LYS A 135 4.94 0.10 8.11
N ILE A 136 4.61 1.33 8.52
CA ILE A 136 4.80 2.55 7.72
C ILE A 136 6.27 2.72 7.33
N TYR A 137 7.22 2.65 8.27
CA TYR A 137 8.63 2.88 7.98
C TYR A 137 9.21 1.80 7.08
N ASN A 138 8.87 0.53 7.31
CA ASN A 138 9.31 -0.55 6.43
C ASN A 138 8.73 -0.40 5.02
N ALA A 139 7.42 -0.13 4.90
CA ALA A 139 6.77 0.06 3.60
C ALA A 139 7.32 1.29 2.87
N THR A 140 7.52 2.41 3.56
CA THR A 140 8.09 3.63 2.97
C THR A 140 9.51 3.41 2.45
N MET A 141 10.36 2.69 3.20
CA MET A 141 11.73 2.40 2.77
C MET A 141 11.79 1.42 1.59
N ARG A 142 10.81 0.52 1.49
CA ARG A 142 10.74 -0.52 0.45
C ARG A 142 10.06 -0.01 -0.83
N ASP A 143 8.88 0.57 -0.68
CA ASP A 143 7.97 0.94 -1.78
C ASP A 143 8.12 2.43 -2.16
N GLY A 144 8.79 3.24 -1.33
CA GLY A 144 8.95 4.69 -1.50
C GLY A 144 7.76 5.51 -1.00
N VAL A 145 6.58 4.91 -0.93
CA VAL A 145 5.34 5.52 -0.42
C VAL A 145 4.47 4.46 0.24
N THR A 146 3.69 4.88 1.24
CA THR A 146 2.66 4.06 1.88
C THR A 146 1.55 4.98 2.39
N PHE A 147 0.42 4.40 2.76
CA PHE A 147 -0.77 5.15 3.14
C PHE A 147 -1.30 4.69 4.49
N VAL A 148 -2.07 5.58 5.13
CA VAL A 148 -2.86 5.27 6.31
C VAL A 148 -4.28 5.66 5.99
N VAL A 149 -5.21 4.72 6.11
CA VAL A 149 -6.64 4.98 6.02
C VAL A 149 -7.14 5.28 7.41
N ILE A 150 -7.93 6.34 7.53
CA ILE A 150 -8.59 6.74 8.76
C ILE A 150 -10.07 6.37 8.62
N ASP A 151 -10.53 5.42 9.42
CA ASP A 151 -11.94 5.08 9.55
C ASP A 151 -12.53 5.86 10.72
N PRO A 152 -13.50 6.77 10.52
CA PRO A 152 -14.09 7.54 11.59
C PRO A 152 -15.01 6.72 12.51
N ALA A 153 -15.44 5.51 12.13
CA ALA A 153 -16.35 4.68 12.93
C ALA A 153 -16.02 3.18 12.80
N PRO A 154 -14.83 2.75 13.24
CA PRO A 154 -14.40 1.36 13.14
C PRO A 154 -15.25 0.47 14.06
N LEU A 155 -15.70 -0.68 13.55
CA LEU A 155 -16.59 -1.60 14.26
C LEU A 155 -16.03 -2.20 15.56
N GLN A 156 -14.72 -2.06 15.81
CA GLN A 156 -13.99 -2.73 16.90
C GLN A 156 -13.39 -1.78 17.92
N MET A 157 -13.50 -0.45 17.74
CA MET A 157 -13.00 0.52 18.71
C MET A 157 -14.13 1.17 19.51
N LYS A 158 -13.77 1.90 20.56
CA LYS A 158 -14.71 2.79 21.25
C LYS A 158 -15.26 3.82 20.27
N GLU A 159 -16.55 4.16 20.41
CA GLU A 159 -17.31 5.03 19.48
C GLU A 159 -16.67 6.42 19.24
N ASP A 160 -15.74 6.86 20.09
CA ASP A 160 -15.11 8.17 20.03
C ASP A 160 -13.73 8.20 19.33
N PHE A 161 -13.22 7.05 18.85
CA PHE A 161 -11.89 6.97 18.23
C PHE A 161 -11.94 6.59 16.75
N ALA A 162 -11.21 7.37 15.95
CA ALA A 162 -10.94 7.02 14.57
C ALA A 162 -9.89 5.91 14.52
N GLY A 163 -10.19 4.86 13.76
CA GLY A 163 -9.29 3.75 13.49
C GLY A 163 -8.28 4.11 12.41
N MET A 164 -7.03 3.73 12.62
CA MET A 164 -5.93 3.91 11.68
C MET A 164 -5.50 2.54 11.17
N GLU A 165 -5.53 2.37 9.85
CA GLU A 165 -5.04 1.16 9.21
C GLU A 165 -3.94 1.50 8.20
N HIS A 166 -2.80 0.80 8.32
CA HIS A 166 -1.72 0.92 7.34
C HIS A 166 -2.09 0.20 6.06
N GLU A 167 -1.98 0.92 4.94
CA GLU A 167 -2.32 0.42 3.63
C GLU A 167 -1.14 0.53 2.65
N PRO A 168 -0.73 -0.58 2.02
CA PRO A 168 0.41 -0.57 1.11
C PRO A 168 0.09 0.18 -0.19
N ALA A 169 1.13 0.72 -0.81
CA ALA A 169 1.07 1.23 -2.18
C ALA A 169 0.67 0.13 -3.17
N TYR A 170 0.01 0.53 -4.25
CA TYR A 170 -0.35 -0.37 -5.34
C TYR A 170 0.88 -1.04 -5.96
N ASP A 171 0.81 -2.35 -6.13
CA ASP A 171 1.90 -3.18 -6.66
C ASP A 171 1.61 -3.81 -8.02
N GLY A 172 0.63 -3.27 -8.76
CA GLY A 172 0.20 -3.86 -10.02
C GLY A 172 -0.89 -4.92 -9.84
N PHE A 173 -1.29 -5.22 -8.59
CA PHE A 173 -2.41 -6.12 -8.29
C PHE A 173 -3.33 -5.55 -7.20
N SER A 174 -2.78 -5.09 -6.07
CA SER A 174 -3.59 -4.54 -4.98
C SER A 174 -2.86 -3.41 -4.25
N GLY A 175 -3.62 -2.57 -3.55
CA GLY A 175 -3.07 -1.45 -2.78
C GLY A 175 -3.73 -0.12 -3.11
N VAL A 176 -3.11 0.96 -2.64
CA VAL A 176 -3.61 2.32 -2.78
C VAL A 176 -2.89 3.07 -3.90
N ILE A 177 -3.67 3.78 -4.70
CA ILE A 177 -3.21 4.65 -5.80
C ILE A 177 -3.66 6.08 -5.48
N PRO A 178 -2.74 7.01 -5.18
CA PRO A 178 -3.10 8.41 -4.99
C PRO A 178 -3.27 9.10 -6.35
N VAL A 179 -4.32 9.92 -6.47
CA VAL A 179 -4.58 10.76 -7.65
C VAL A 179 -4.39 12.21 -7.23
N TYR A 180 -3.34 12.85 -7.73
CA TYR A 180 -3.03 14.25 -7.43
C TYR A 180 -3.57 15.19 -8.50
N ASP A 181 -3.89 16.42 -8.09
CA ASP A 181 -4.24 17.51 -9.00
C ASP A 181 -3.07 17.81 -9.93
N TYR A 182 -3.35 17.86 -11.24
CA TYR A 182 -2.37 18.19 -12.27
C TYR A 182 -1.70 19.55 -12.03
N ASN A 183 -2.49 20.55 -11.65
CA ASN A 183 -2.02 21.93 -11.44
C ASN A 183 -1.35 22.10 -10.07
N LYS A 184 -1.70 21.24 -9.10
CA LYS A 184 -1.18 21.28 -7.73
C LYS A 184 -0.74 19.88 -7.32
N ARG A 185 0.49 19.52 -7.71
CA ARG A 185 1.08 18.20 -7.45
C ARG A 185 1.12 17.77 -5.97
N ASN A 186 0.89 18.70 -5.04
CA ASN A 186 0.82 18.45 -3.60
C ASN A 186 -0.61 18.33 -3.06
N ARG A 187 -1.64 18.41 -3.93
CA ARG A 187 -3.04 18.29 -3.55
C ARG A 187 -3.58 16.95 -4.05
N LEU A 188 -4.00 16.12 -3.10
CA LEU A 188 -4.69 14.87 -3.40
C LEU A 188 -6.13 15.21 -3.83
N THR A 189 -6.55 14.68 -4.98
CA THR A 189 -7.88 14.90 -5.58
C THR A 189 -8.75 13.66 -5.46
N ALA A 190 -8.14 12.48 -5.46
CA ALA A 190 -8.79 11.25 -5.09
C ALA A 190 -7.75 10.25 -4.56
N ALA A 191 -8.19 9.26 -3.82
CA ALA A 191 -7.43 8.04 -3.55
C ALA A 191 -8.23 6.84 -4.03
N VAL A 192 -7.57 5.90 -4.68
CA VAL A 192 -8.19 4.66 -5.14
C VAL A 192 -7.61 3.51 -4.36
N LYS A 193 -8.47 2.72 -3.70
CA LYS A 193 -8.07 1.48 -3.05
C LYS A 193 -8.54 0.30 -3.90
N VAL A 194 -7.58 -0.50 -4.35
CA VAL A 194 -7.82 -1.73 -5.10
C VAL A 194 -7.60 -2.93 -4.18
N TRP A 195 -8.62 -3.78 -4.08
CA TRP A 195 -8.59 -5.05 -3.38
C TRP A 195 -8.67 -6.17 -4.41
N ALA A 196 -7.72 -7.09 -4.35
CA ALA A 196 -7.90 -8.38 -4.99
C ALA A 196 -8.80 -9.24 -4.12
N THR A 197 -9.88 -9.77 -4.70
CA THR A 197 -10.80 -10.68 -4.00
C THR A 197 -10.54 -12.11 -4.46
N PRO A 198 -9.85 -12.95 -3.65
CA PRO A 198 -9.51 -14.33 -4.03
C PRO A 198 -10.72 -15.25 -4.20
N LYS A 199 -11.91 -14.82 -3.75
CA LYS A 199 -13.14 -15.62 -3.80
C LYS A 199 -13.88 -15.51 -5.12
N ASP A 200 -13.74 -14.38 -5.82
CA ASP A 200 -14.55 -14.04 -6.99
C ASP A 200 -13.69 -13.80 -8.25
N ASP A 201 -12.38 -14.11 -8.19
CA ASP A 201 -11.39 -13.83 -9.24
C ASP A 201 -11.47 -12.42 -9.84
N GLY A 202 -11.93 -11.48 -9.01
CA GLY A 202 -12.22 -10.11 -9.40
C GLY A 202 -11.53 -9.08 -8.51
N PHE A 203 -11.75 -7.82 -8.84
CA PHE A 203 -11.23 -6.68 -8.11
C PHE A 203 -12.37 -5.87 -7.50
N ARG A 204 -12.21 -5.47 -6.24
CA ARG A 204 -13.05 -4.44 -5.63
C ARG A 204 -12.27 -3.14 -5.60
N VAL A 205 -12.89 -2.08 -6.09
CA VAL A 205 -12.30 -0.74 -6.13
C VAL A 205 -13.15 0.21 -5.31
N ASN A 206 -12.53 0.94 -4.38
CA ASN A 206 -13.15 2.06 -3.68
C ASN A 206 -12.44 3.37 -4.08
N LEU A 207 -13.23 4.40 -4.41
CA LEU A 207 -12.73 5.75 -4.67
C LEU A 207 -13.06 6.65 -3.49
N TYR A 208 -12.06 7.37 -3.01
CA TYR A 208 -12.18 8.34 -1.92
C TYR A 208 -11.91 9.73 -2.49
N TYR A 209 -12.85 10.65 -2.31
CA TYR A 209 -12.69 12.05 -2.69
C TYR A 209 -12.47 12.90 -1.44
N PRO A 210 -11.70 14.00 -1.53
CA PRO A 210 -11.60 14.96 -0.45
C PRO A 210 -12.95 15.66 -0.24
N ASP A 211 -13.31 15.89 1.02
CA ASP A 211 -14.48 16.68 1.43
C ASP A 211 -14.40 18.16 0.97
#